data_AF-A0AAE6CFA4-F1
#
_entry.id   AF-A0AAE6CFA4-F1
#
_cell.length_a   1.000
_cell.length_b   1.000
_cell.length_c   1.000
_cell.angle_alpha   90.00
_cell.angle_beta   90.00
_cell.angle_gamma   90.00
#
_symmetry.space_group_name_H-M   'P 1'
#
loop_
_entity.id
_entity.type
_entity.pdbx_description
1 polymer ?
#
loop_
_entity_poly.entity_id
_entity_poly.type
_entity_poly.pdbx_seq_one_letter_code
_entity_poly.pdbx_strand_id
1 'polypeptide(L)'
;MKKFAAFTLTCLIAASGFALAKGGPHQGPNIDRLAEKLALTDDQKTQFETIMEESREQRHTLMEQYKPQREEMHTAMENLRTQTDAKLGAVLNAEQMEKLKEMHEARGQHKERRPHPENCDKGDDEEV
;
A
#
# COMPACT_ATOMS: atom_id res chain seq x y z
N MET A 1 0.51 -23.63 -28.58
CA MET A 1 1.81 -23.75 -27.88
C MET A 1 2.59 -22.46 -28.08
N LYS A 2 2.41 -21.50 -27.16
CA LYS A 2 3.04 -20.18 -27.27
C LYS A 2 4.26 -20.18 -26.35
N LYS A 3 5.42 -20.09 -27.02
CA LYS A 3 6.76 -20.15 -26.45
C LYS A 3 6.94 -18.98 -25.49
N PHE A 4 7.37 -19.28 -24.27
CA PHE A 4 7.90 -18.30 -23.35
C PHE A 4 9.18 -17.73 -23.96
N ALA A 5 9.15 -16.46 -24.36
CA ALA A 5 10.33 -15.71 -24.78
C ALA A 5 10.01 -14.21 -24.69
N ALA A 6 10.53 -13.54 -23.66
CA ALA A 6 11.00 -12.16 -23.73
C ALA A 6 11.42 -11.71 -22.32
N PHE A 7 12.68 -11.97 -22.02
CA PHE A 7 13.42 -11.24 -21.00
C PHE A 7 13.70 -9.85 -21.58
N THR A 8 12.75 -8.91 -21.48
CA THR A 8 12.96 -7.52 -21.88
C THR A 8 13.31 -6.70 -20.65
N LEU A 9 14.61 -6.71 -20.36
CA LEU A 9 15.31 -5.66 -19.64
C LEU A 9 15.16 -4.35 -20.42
N THR A 10 14.13 -3.56 -20.10
CA THR A 10 14.06 -2.17 -20.53
C THR A 10 14.19 -1.29 -19.30
N CYS A 11 15.41 -1.18 -18.80
CA CYS A 11 15.82 -0.11 -17.90
C CYS A 11 15.88 1.20 -18.68
N LEU A 12 14.84 2.02 -18.54
CA LEU A 12 14.88 3.46 -18.84
C LEU A 12 14.11 4.17 -17.74
N ILE A 13 14.73 4.26 -16.56
CA ILE A 13 14.35 5.27 -15.57
C ILE A 13 15.57 6.17 -15.43
N ALA A 14 15.41 7.36 -15.97
CA ALA A 14 16.34 8.47 -15.83
C ALA A 14 16.67 8.67 -14.34
N ALA A 15 17.96 8.70 -14.03
CA ALA A 15 18.47 9.15 -12.76
C ALA A 15 18.10 10.63 -12.57
N SER A 16 16.91 10.89 -12.02
CA SER A 16 16.67 12.12 -11.29
C SER A 16 17.17 11.86 -9.87
N GLY A 17 18.29 12.50 -9.53
CA GLY A 17 18.83 12.46 -8.19
C GLY A 17 17.82 13.05 -7.22
N PHE A 18 17.12 12.20 -6.48
CA PHE A 18 16.38 12.60 -5.30
C PHE A 18 17.20 12.20 -4.08
N ALA A 19 17.85 13.20 -3.51
CA ALA A 19 18.33 13.14 -2.14
C ALA A 19 17.12 12.93 -1.23
N LEU A 20 16.98 11.74 -0.65
CA LEU A 20 15.98 11.50 0.39
C LEU A 20 16.64 11.61 1.76
N ALA A 21 16.38 12.76 2.36
CA ALA A 21 16.55 13.01 3.77
C ALA A 21 15.85 11.91 4.59
N LYS A 22 16.59 11.39 5.58
CA LYS A 22 16.17 10.40 6.56
C LYS A 22 14.80 10.77 7.18
N GLY A 23 13.77 10.03 6.80
CA GLY A 23 12.39 10.22 7.25
C GLY A 23 12.20 10.04 8.75
N GLY A 24 11.26 10.83 9.31
CA GLY A 24 10.83 10.77 10.71
C GLY A 24 10.14 9.46 11.12
N PRO A 25 9.68 9.34 12.38
CA PRO A 25 9.24 8.07 12.97
C PRO A 25 8.15 7.39 12.14
N HIS A 26 8.46 6.17 11.74
CA HIS A 26 7.71 5.32 10.81
C HIS A 26 6.34 4.91 11.39
N GLN A 27 5.28 5.70 11.17
CA GLN A 27 3.88 5.30 11.42
C GLN A 27 3.28 4.58 10.18
N GLY A 28 4.03 3.66 9.59
CA GLY A 28 3.59 2.78 8.51
C GLY A 28 3.57 1.32 8.96
N PRO A 29 2.88 0.40 8.24
CA PRO A 29 3.10 -1.02 8.43
C PRO A 29 4.60 -1.31 8.29
N ASN A 30 5.17 -2.02 9.25
CA ASN A 30 6.60 -2.31 9.32
C ASN A 30 7.01 -3.06 8.03
N ILE A 31 7.64 -2.33 7.09
CA ILE A 31 8.02 -2.85 5.77
C ILE A 31 9.06 -3.95 5.92
N ASP A 32 9.97 -3.85 6.89
CA ASP A 32 10.94 -4.91 7.19
C ASP A 32 10.25 -6.24 7.52
N ARG A 33 9.23 -6.21 8.41
CA ARG A 33 8.44 -7.40 8.73
C ARG A 33 7.68 -7.95 7.52
N LEU A 34 7.27 -7.10 6.60
CA LEU A 34 6.58 -7.52 5.38
C LEU A 34 7.55 -8.20 4.42
N ALA A 35 8.73 -7.62 4.24
CA ALA A 35 9.81 -8.16 3.43
C ALA A 35 10.28 -9.53 3.96
N GLU A 36 10.47 -9.66 5.28
CA GLU A 36 10.80 -10.93 5.93
C GLU A 36 9.74 -12.00 5.67
N LYS A 37 8.46 -11.65 5.83
CA LYS A 37 7.35 -12.60 5.61
C LYS A 37 7.26 -13.06 4.16
N LEU A 38 7.61 -12.21 3.21
CA LEU A 38 7.61 -12.53 1.79
C LEU A 38 8.95 -13.15 1.33
N ALA A 39 9.92 -13.29 2.24
CA ALA A 39 11.28 -13.73 1.95
C ALA A 39 11.88 -12.99 0.75
N LEU A 40 11.77 -11.66 0.74
CA LEU A 40 12.30 -10.83 -0.34
C LEU A 40 13.83 -10.89 -0.33
N THR A 41 14.42 -10.91 -1.53
CA THR A 41 15.85 -10.63 -1.68
C THR A 41 16.14 -9.15 -1.40
N ASP A 42 17.41 -8.79 -1.17
CA ASP A 42 17.80 -7.40 -0.92
C ASP A 42 17.42 -6.45 -2.08
N ASP A 43 17.56 -6.92 -3.32
CA ASP A 43 17.17 -6.18 -4.52
C ASP A 43 15.64 -6.01 -4.61
N GLN A 44 14.88 -7.09 -4.34
CA GLN A 44 13.42 -7.04 -4.31
C GLN A 44 12.93 -6.12 -3.19
N LYS A 45 13.56 -6.16 -2.02
CA LYS A 45 13.23 -5.33 -0.86
C LYS A 45 13.39 -3.85 -1.18
N THR A 46 14.49 -3.46 -1.82
CA THR A 46 14.76 -2.07 -2.21
C THR A 46 13.67 -1.53 -3.17
N GLN A 47 13.31 -2.33 -4.17
CA GLN A 47 12.25 -1.97 -5.12
C GLN A 47 10.87 -1.95 -4.45
N PHE A 48 10.60 -2.90 -3.56
CA PHE A 48 9.38 -2.98 -2.78
C PHE A 48 9.19 -1.75 -1.88
N GLU A 49 10.22 -1.36 -1.14
CA GLU A 49 10.23 -0.14 -0.31
C GLU A 49 9.92 1.09 -1.14
N THR A 50 10.59 1.25 -2.27
CA THR A 50 10.36 2.39 -3.19
C THR A 50 8.90 2.45 -3.65
N ILE A 51 8.32 1.32 -4.09
CA ILE A 51 6.92 1.26 -4.54
C ILE A 51 5.95 1.61 -3.40
N MET A 52 6.22 1.11 -2.19
CA MET A 52 5.38 1.35 -1.02
C MET A 52 5.44 2.79 -0.52
N GLU A 53 6.61 3.43 -0.61
CA GLU A 53 6.78 4.86 -0.29
C GLU A 53 6.03 5.75 -1.29
N GLU A 54 6.19 5.50 -2.60
CA GLU A 54 5.47 6.23 -3.65
C GLU A 54 3.95 6.10 -3.46
N SER A 55 3.47 4.87 -3.23
CA SER A 55 2.05 4.60 -2.98
C SER A 55 1.55 5.30 -1.71
N ARG A 56 2.38 5.42 -0.67
CA ARG A 56 2.03 6.14 0.56
C ARG A 56 1.88 7.64 0.32
N GLU A 57 2.79 8.24 -0.43
CA GLU A 57 2.72 9.66 -0.77
C GLU A 57 1.48 9.96 -1.62
N GLN A 58 1.27 9.18 -2.69
CA GLN A 58 0.08 9.31 -3.54
C GLN A 58 -1.21 9.13 -2.75
N ARG A 59 -1.26 8.17 -1.82
CA ARG A 59 -2.39 7.99 -0.93
C ARG A 59 -2.65 9.23 -0.08
N HIS A 60 -1.61 9.84 0.49
CA HIS A 60 -1.76 11.05 1.30
C HIS A 60 -2.37 12.18 0.46
N THR A 61 -1.81 12.43 -0.72
CA THR A 61 -2.33 13.45 -1.65
C THR A 61 -3.79 13.19 -2.03
N LEU A 62 -4.14 11.95 -2.39
CA LEU A 62 -5.53 11.61 -2.74
C LEU A 62 -6.48 11.75 -1.55
N MET A 63 -6.04 11.40 -0.32
CA MET A 63 -6.85 11.57 0.89
C MET A 63 -7.12 13.05 1.18
N GLU A 64 -6.14 13.92 0.99
CA GLU A 64 -6.30 15.36 1.17
C GLU A 64 -7.19 15.96 0.09
N GLN A 65 -6.96 15.58 -1.17
CA GLN A 65 -7.70 16.08 -2.32
C GLN A 65 -9.19 15.72 -2.27
N TYR A 66 -9.51 14.45 -1.96
CA TYR A 66 -10.88 13.93 -2.01
C TYR A 66 -11.53 13.77 -0.62
N LYS A 67 -10.96 14.40 0.43
CA LYS A 67 -11.50 14.36 1.80
C LYS A 67 -13.01 14.61 1.89
N PRO A 68 -13.62 15.57 1.15
CA PRO A 68 -15.07 15.78 1.18
C PRO A 68 -15.86 14.82 0.28
N GLN A 69 -15.26 14.26 -0.78
CA GLN A 69 -15.91 13.37 -1.74
C GLN A 69 -15.59 11.91 -1.44
N ARG A 70 -16.36 11.28 -0.54
CA ARG A 70 -16.08 9.90 -0.11
C ARG A 70 -16.07 8.87 -1.24
N GLU A 71 -17.00 8.99 -2.19
CA GLU A 71 -17.08 8.06 -3.33
C GLU A 71 -15.89 8.23 -4.28
N GLU A 72 -15.55 9.47 -4.64
CA GLU A 72 -14.40 9.77 -5.50
C GLU A 72 -13.09 9.36 -4.82
N MET A 73 -12.97 9.59 -3.51
CA MET A 73 -11.87 9.09 -2.71
C MET A 73 -11.79 7.56 -2.78
N HIS A 74 -12.91 6.84 -2.66
CA HIS A 74 -12.91 5.38 -2.74
C HIS A 74 -12.38 4.90 -4.10
N THR A 75 -12.94 5.42 -5.20
CA THR A 75 -12.50 5.07 -6.55
C THR A 75 -11.03 5.42 -6.79
N ALA A 76 -10.57 6.59 -6.33
CA ALA A 76 -9.16 6.99 -6.45
C ALA A 76 -8.23 6.06 -5.66
N MET A 77 -8.63 5.65 -4.46
CA MET A 77 -7.88 4.71 -3.63
C MET A 77 -7.83 3.31 -4.24
N GLU A 78 -8.92 2.84 -4.83
CA GLU A 78 -8.97 1.55 -5.53
C GLU A 78 -8.06 1.55 -6.76
N ASN A 79 -8.09 2.62 -7.55
CA ASN A 79 -7.18 2.80 -8.68
C ASN A 79 -5.71 2.83 -8.22
N LEU A 80 -5.40 3.54 -7.14
CA LEU A 80 -4.05 3.55 -6.57
C LEU A 80 -3.59 2.15 -6.14
N ARG A 81 -4.49 1.36 -5.51
CA ARG A 81 -4.20 -0.02 -5.11
C ARG A 81 -3.89 -0.90 -6.30
N THR A 82 -4.73 -0.88 -7.34
CA THR A 82 -4.50 -1.72 -8.54
C THR A 82 -3.21 -1.37 -9.25
N GLN A 83 -2.86 -0.08 -9.33
CA GLN A 83 -1.57 0.36 -9.87
C GLN A 83 -0.39 -0.11 -9.02
N THR A 84 -0.52 -0.02 -7.70
CA THR A 84 0.52 -0.50 -6.76
C THR A 84 0.70 -2.02 -6.90
N ASP A 85 -0.37 -2.79 -6.96
CA ASP A 85 -0.33 -4.25 -7.13
C ASP A 85 0.32 -4.66 -8.45
N ALA A 86 0.06 -3.92 -9.53
CA ALA A 86 0.69 -4.14 -10.82
C ALA A 86 2.21 -3.90 -10.77
N LYS A 87 2.65 -2.81 -10.10
CA LYS A 87 4.08 -2.52 -9.89
C LYS A 87 4.74 -3.62 -9.04
N LEU A 88 4.08 -4.05 -7.97
CA LEU A 88 4.58 -5.12 -7.10
C LEU A 88 4.66 -6.46 -7.84
N GLY A 89 3.71 -6.77 -8.72
CA GLY A 89 3.74 -7.99 -9.54
C GLY A 89 4.87 -8.06 -10.55
N ALA A 90 5.54 -6.94 -10.85
CA ALA A 90 6.76 -6.92 -11.67
C ALA A 90 8.03 -7.24 -10.87
N VAL A 91 7.98 -7.13 -9.55
CA VAL A 91 9.12 -7.32 -8.62
C VAL A 91 9.00 -8.65 -7.87
N LEU A 92 7.79 -9.00 -7.47
CA LEU A 92 7.47 -10.18 -6.69
C LEU A 92 7.09 -11.34 -7.61
N ASN A 93 7.47 -12.56 -7.21
CA ASN A 93 7.01 -13.76 -7.91
C ASN A 93 5.53 -14.08 -7.56
N ALA A 94 4.93 -15.06 -8.27
CA ALA A 94 3.53 -15.40 -8.10
C ALA A 94 3.17 -15.84 -6.65
N GLU A 95 4.03 -16.64 -6.02
CA GLU A 95 3.82 -17.13 -4.64
C GLU A 95 3.91 -16.00 -3.61
N GLN A 96 4.86 -15.08 -3.79
CA GLN A 96 5.02 -13.87 -2.96
C GLN A 96 3.82 -12.94 -3.11
N MET A 97 3.31 -12.76 -4.33
CA MET A 97 2.12 -11.95 -4.58
C MET A 97 0.86 -12.55 -3.95
N GLU A 98 0.69 -13.86 -4.02
CA GLU A 98 -0.43 -14.55 -3.36
C GLU A 98 -0.37 -14.38 -1.85
N LYS A 99 0.80 -14.61 -1.24
CA LYS A 99 1.01 -14.40 0.20
C LYS A 99 0.75 -12.95 0.63
N LEU A 100 1.15 -11.97 -0.19
CA LEU A 100 0.87 -10.57 0.08
C LEU A 100 -0.65 -10.29 0.09
N LYS A 101 -1.40 -10.85 -0.86
CA LYS A 101 -2.86 -10.71 -0.94
C LYS A 101 -3.56 -11.35 0.24
N GLU A 102 -3.20 -12.58 0.61
CA GLU A 102 -3.75 -13.26 1.79
C GLU A 102 -3.56 -12.43 3.06
N MET A 103 -2.38 -11.86 3.26
CA MET A 103 -2.13 -10.99 4.42
C MET A 103 -2.93 -9.69 4.40
N HIS A 104 -3.24 -9.16 3.22
CA HIS A 104 -4.09 -7.98 3.08
C HIS A 104 -5.56 -8.32 3.40
N GLU A 105 -6.07 -9.44 2.90
CA GLU A 105 -7.43 -9.93 3.16
C GLU A 105 -7.65 -10.28 4.63
N ALA A 106 -6.69 -10.95 5.27
CA ALA A 106 -6.76 -11.29 6.69
C ALA A 106 -6.88 -10.03 7.59
N ARG A 107 -6.27 -8.91 7.18
CA ARG A 107 -6.41 -7.61 7.87
C ARG A 107 -7.78 -6.98 7.64
N GLY A 108 -8.37 -7.17 6.46
CA GLY A 108 -9.73 -6.72 6.14
C GLY A 108 -10.79 -7.41 7.00
N GLN A 109 -10.70 -8.74 7.13
CA GLN A 109 -11.65 -9.53 7.93
C GLN A 109 -11.62 -9.18 9.42
N HIS A 110 -10.47 -8.75 9.95
CA HIS A 110 -10.37 -8.33 11.35
C HIS A 110 -11.04 -6.98 11.64
N LYS A 111 -11.28 -6.15 10.60
CA LYS A 111 -12.03 -4.89 10.72
C LYS A 111 -13.53 -5.14 10.88
N GLU A 112 -14.06 -6.17 10.22
CA GLU A 112 -15.47 -6.56 10.27
C GLU A 112 -15.87 -7.20 11.60
N ARG A 113 -14.91 -7.83 12.31
CA ARG A 113 -15.13 -8.48 13.61
C ARG A 113 -14.98 -7.55 14.82
N ARG A 114 -14.66 -6.26 14.63
CA ARG A 114 -14.71 -5.30 15.73
C ARG A 114 -16.14 -4.78 15.85
N PRO A 115 -16.88 -5.07 16.94
CA PRO A 115 -18.13 -4.36 17.19
C PRO A 115 -17.80 -2.87 17.16
N HIS A 116 -18.46 -2.12 16.28
CA HIS A 116 -18.48 -0.67 16.37
C HIS A 116 -18.98 -0.36 17.79
N PRO A 117 -18.30 0.48 18.59
CA PRO A 117 -18.87 0.92 19.85
C PRO A 117 -20.17 1.65 19.51
N GLU A 118 -21.27 0.94 19.61
CA GLU A 118 -22.62 1.48 19.74
C GLU A 118 -22.57 2.31 21.03
N ASN A 119 -22.88 3.60 20.91
CA ASN A 119 -22.78 4.64 21.94
C ASN A 119 -21.48 5.48 21.92
N CYS A 120 -21.35 6.33 20.90
CA CYS A 120 -20.97 7.72 21.16
C CYS A 120 -22.27 8.52 21.35
N ASP A 121 -23.04 8.17 22.39
CA ASP A 121 -24.10 9.02 22.92
C ASP A 121 -23.40 10.25 23.49
N LYS A 122 -23.39 11.34 22.71
CA LYS A 122 -23.10 12.65 23.27
C LYS A 122 -24.24 12.94 24.21
N GLY A 123 -24.01 12.72 25.50
CA GLY A 123 -24.87 13.26 26.53
C GLY A 123 -25.05 14.75 26.26
N ASP A 124 -26.29 15.12 26.00
CA ASP A 124 -26.74 16.49 26.06
C ASP A 124 -26.56 16.96 27.50
N ASP A 125 -25.39 17.53 27.80
CA ASP A 125 -25.22 18.34 29.00
C ASP A 125 -25.94 19.68 28.77
N GLU A 126 -27.28 19.63 28.77
CA GLU A 126 -28.11 20.73 29.25
C GLU A 126 -27.75 20.94 30.72
N GLU A 127 -26.84 21.88 30.99
CA GLU A 127 -26.76 22.50 32.30
C GLU A 127 -27.46 23.87 32.24
N VAL A 128 -28.47 23.97 33.11
CA VAL A 128 -29.42 25.08 33.33
C VAL A 128 -28.76 26.29 33.96
#